data_AF-A0A5J4Q9T2-F1
#
_entry.id   AF-A0A5J4Q9T2-F1
#
_cell.length_a   1.000
_cell.length_b   1.000
_cell.length_c   1.000
_cell.angle_alpha   90.00
_cell.angle_beta   90.00
_cell.angle_gamma   90.00
#
_symmetry.space_group_name_H-M   'P 1'
#
loop_
_entity.id
_entity.type
_entity.pdbx_description
1 polymer ?
#
loop_
_entity_poly.entity_id
_entity_poly.type
_entity_poly.pdbx_seq_one_letter_code
_entity_poly.pdbx_strand_id
1 'polypeptide(L)'
;MEKIKGNTLEIVEEVSYTEDNITTLDWREHIRRRPGMYIGKLGDGTHSDDGIYVLLKEILDNSIDEYMMGYGQVIEVSLKEKT
;
A
#
# COMPACT_ATOMS: atom_id res chain seq x y z
N MET A 1 16.04 27.29 55.06
CA MET A 1 16.14 28.30 53.98
C MET A 1 17.46 27.99 53.29
N GLU A 2 17.55 27.52 52.06
CA GLU A 2 16.66 27.59 50.91
C GLU A 2 17.00 26.42 49.95
N LYS A 3 16.01 25.92 49.21
CA LYS A 3 16.07 24.73 48.35
C LYS A 3 16.62 25.07 46.96
N ILE A 4 17.41 24.19 46.35
CA ILE A 4 17.39 23.89 44.89
C ILE A 4 17.70 22.38 44.74
N LYS A 5 16.70 21.50 44.91
CA LYS A 5 15.94 20.75 43.88
C LYS A 5 16.81 19.97 42.88
N GLY A 6 16.52 18.68 42.82
CA GLY A 6 17.34 17.62 42.25
C GLY A 6 17.67 17.80 40.77
N ASN A 7 18.92 17.48 40.46
CA ASN A 7 19.37 17.27 39.09
C ASN A 7 19.01 15.83 38.71
N THR A 8 17.79 15.63 38.21
CA THR A 8 17.46 14.41 37.47
C THR A 8 18.19 14.54 36.13
N LEU A 9 19.30 13.83 35.97
CA LEU A 9 19.92 13.64 34.67
C LEU A 9 18.92 12.84 33.84
N GLU A 10 18.12 13.52 33.03
CA GLU A 10 17.45 12.87 31.92
C GLU A 10 18.55 12.28 31.03
N ILE A 11 18.68 10.96 31.08
CA ILE A 11 19.43 10.19 30.09
C ILE A 11 18.70 10.42 28.77
N VAL A 12 19.13 11.45 28.04
CA VAL A 12 18.72 11.65 26.66
C VAL A 12 19.34 10.50 25.90
N GLU A 13 18.56 9.46 25.64
CA GLU A 13 18.98 8.35 24.81
C GLU A 13 19.28 8.93 23.42
N GLU A 14 20.56 8.98 23.08
CA GLU A 14 21.01 9.56 21.83
C GLU A 14 20.43 8.71 20.69
N VAL A 15 19.53 9.28 19.89
CA VAL A 15 18.87 8.57 18.79
C VAL A 15 19.93 8.24 17.74
N SER A 16 20.48 7.03 17.83
CA SER A 16 21.50 6.55 16.91
C SER A 16 20.84 6.14 15.59
N TYR A 17 20.95 7.03 14.59
CA TYR A 17 20.58 6.71 13.21
C TYR A 17 21.81 6.16 12.48
N THR A 18 21.83 4.84 12.33
CA THR A 18 22.90 4.06 11.72
C THR A 18 22.40 3.39 10.44
N GLU A 19 23.30 2.74 9.70
CA GLU A 19 22.94 2.01 8.47
C GLU A 19 21.88 0.93 8.72
N ASP A 20 21.88 0.31 9.90
CA ASP A 20 20.91 -0.71 10.30
C ASP A 20 19.47 -0.18 10.38
N ASN A 21 19.27 1.13 10.48
CA ASN A 21 17.95 1.76 10.47
C ASN A 21 17.38 1.94 9.05
N ILE A 22 18.19 1.73 8.00
CA ILE A 22 17.77 1.84 6.60
C ILE A 22 17.41 0.46 6.09
N THR A 23 16.13 0.23 5.78
CA THR A 23 15.66 -1.02 5.19
C THR A 23 15.26 -0.82 3.74
N THR A 24 15.88 -1.58 2.84
CA THR A 24 15.40 -1.71 1.46
C THR A 24 14.41 -2.87 1.41
N LEU A 25 13.20 -2.59 0.93
CA LEU A 25 12.17 -3.60 0.76
C LEU A 25 12.24 -4.17 -0.66
N ASP A 26 11.95 -5.46 -0.80
CA ASP A 26 11.68 -6.01 -2.13
C ASP A 26 10.48 -5.30 -2.76
N TRP A 27 10.44 -5.21 -4.09
CA TRP A 27 9.39 -4.49 -4.81
C TRP A 27 7.99 -5.03 -4.47
N ARG A 28 7.82 -6.34 -4.26
CA ARG A 28 6.51 -6.93 -3.87
C ARG A 28 6.13 -6.54 -2.46
N GLU A 29 7.11 -6.52 -1.57
CA GLU A 29 6.89 -6.15 -0.18
C GLU A 29 6.51 -4.67 -0.07
N HIS A 30 7.16 -3.80 -0.84
CA HIS A 30 6.83 -2.38 -0.88
C HIS A 30 5.37 -2.14 -1.29
N ILE A 31 4.90 -2.79 -2.35
CA ILE A 31 3.50 -2.68 -2.83
C ILE A 31 2.52 -3.16 -1.75
N ARG A 32 2.80 -4.30 -1.12
CA ARG A 32 1.93 -4.88 -0.09
C ARG A 32 1.90 -4.10 1.21
N ARG A 33 3.02 -3.51 1.62
CA ARG A 33 3.10 -2.68 2.83
C ARG A 33 2.44 -1.32 2.63
N ARG A 34 2.46 -0.79 1.41
CA ARG A 34 1.91 0.52 1.07
C ARG A 34 0.96 0.44 -0.12
N PRO A 35 -0.13 -0.35 -0.03
CA PRO A 35 -1.05 -0.54 -1.15
C PRO A 35 -1.72 0.77 -1.56
N GLY A 36 -1.88 1.71 -0.61
CA GLY A 36 -2.47 3.02 -0.87
C GLY A 36 -1.79 3.84 -1.97
N MET A 37 -0.48 3.66 -2.13
CA MET A 37 0.28 4.32 -3.21
C MET A 37 -0.07 3.79 -4.60
N TYR A 38 -0.57 2.55 -4.70
CA TYR A 38 -0.79 1.86 -5.97
C TYR A 38 -2.27 1.77 -6.33
N ILE A 39 -3.14 1.50 -5.35
CA ILE A 39 -4.58 1.27 -5.58
C ILE A 39 -5.48 2.28 -4.86
N GLY A 40 -4.91 3.29 -4.22
CA GLY A 40 -5.68 4.28 -3.47
C GLY A 40 -6.28 3.71 -2.17
N LYS A 41 -7.50 4.13 -1.82
CA LYS A 41 -8.13 3.76 -0.56
C LYS A 41 -8.45 2.27 -0.53
N LEU A 42 -8.03 1.55 0.52
CA LEU A 42 -8.50 0.19 0.74
C LEU A 42 -9.99 0.20 1.12
N GLY A 43 -10.73 -0.79 0.64
CA GLY A 43 -12.15 -0.96 0.95
C GLY A 43 -12.69 -2.28 0.43
N ASP A 44 -13.94 -2.55 0.79
CA ASP A 44 -14.68 -3.77 0.47
C ASP A 44 -15.55 -3.63 -0.79
N GLY A 45 -15.50 -2.49 -1.45
CA GLY A 45 -16.32 -2.17 -2.62
C GLY A 45 -17.65 -1.52 -2.25
N THR A 46 -17.84 -1.12 -1.00
CA THR A 46 -19.02 -0.32 -0.61
C THR A 46 -18.96 1.11 -1.16
N HIS A 47 -17.75 1.64 -1.40
CA HIS A 47 -17.57 2.98 -1.92
C HIS A 47 -16.92 2.94 -3.30
N SER A 48 -17.33 3.85 -4.18
CA SER A 48 -16.81 3.94 -5.55
C SER A 48 -15.31 4.27 -5.63
N ASP A 49 -14.75 4.87 -4.57
CA ASP A 49 -13.34 5.20 -4.46
C ASP A 49 -12.48 4.07 -3.88
N ASP A 50 -13.07 2.90 -3.61
CA ASP A 50 -12.34 1.75 -3.08
C ASP A 50 -11.42 1.12 -4.14
N GLY A 51 -10.20 0.80 -3.72
CA GLY A 51 -9.13 0.28 -4.55
C GLY A 51 -9.42 -1.08 -5.19
N ILE A 52 -10.43 -1.81 -4.72
CA ILE A 52 -10.92 -3.02 -5.40
C ILE A 52 -11.40 -2.71 -6.83
N TYR A 53 -11.99 -1.54 -7.06
CA TYR A 53 -12.39 -1.10 -8.40
C TYR A 53 -11.19 -0.70 -9.26
N VAL A 54 -10.12 -0.18 -8.66
CA VAL A 54 -8.86 0.07 -9.37
C VAL A 54 -8.27 -1.26 -9.83
N LEU A 55 -8.17 -2.25 -8.93
CA LEU A 55 -7.68 -3.59 -9.28
C LEU A 55 -8.47 -4.22 -10.44
N LEU A 56 -9.79 -4.12 -10.43
CA LEU A 56 -10.63 -4.64 -11.51
C LEU A 56 -10.35 -3.90 -12.83
N LYS A 57 -10.25 -2.55 -12.80
CA LYS A 57 -9.96 -1.73 -13.97
C LYS A 57 -8.61 -2.09 -14.59
N GLU A 58 -7.55 -2.24 -13.79
CA GLU A 58 -6.23 -2.60 -14.33
C GLU A 58 -6.25 -3.93 -15.11
N ILE A 59 -7.03 -4.93 -14.66
CA ILE A 59 -7.17 -6.19 -15.40
C ILE A 59 -7.99 -6.01 -16.68
N LEU A 60 -9.06 -5.22 -16.62
CA LEU A 60 -9.87 -4.91 -17.79
C LEU A 60 -9.11 -4.09 -18.83
N ASP A 61 -8.34 -3.09 -18.40
CA ASP A 61 -7.56 -2.21 -19.28
C ASP A 61 -6.51 -3.02 -20.04
N ASN A 62 -5.77 -3.91 -19.34
CA ASN A 62 -4.85 -4.85 -20.01
C ASN A 62 -5.58 -5.77 -21.01
N SER A 63 -6.80 -6.21 -20.68
CA SER A 63 -7.61 -7.05 -21.60
C SER A 63 -8.08 -6.26 -22.83
N ILE A 64 -8.40 -4.98 -22.65
CA ILE A 64 -8.79 -4.07 -23.75
C ILE A 64 -7.59 -3.77 -24.63
N ASP A 65 -6.40 -3.56 -24.06
CA ASP A 65 -5.18 -3.34 -24.83
C ASP A 65 -4.90 -4.52 -25.78
N GLU A 66 -4.99 -5.75 -25.29
CA GLU A 66 -4.83 -6.96 -26.12
C GLU A 66 -5.89 -7.04 -27.23
N TYR A 67 -7.17 -6.77 -26.90
CA TYR A 67 -8.24 -6.71 -27.89
C TYR A 67 -7.99 -5.64 -28.96
N MET A 68 -7.52 -4.45 -28.56
CA MET A 68 -7.19 -3.36 -29.48
C MET A 68 -6.01 -3.68 -30.38
N MET A 69 -5.06 -4.49 -29.92
CA MET A 69 -3.95 -5.01 -30.72
C MET A 69 -4.36 -6.17 -31.64
N GLY A 70 -5.62 -6.63 -31.56
CA GLY A 70 -6.16 -7.74 -32.35
C GLY A 70 -5.90 -9.12 -31.77
N TYR A 71 -5.35 -9.20 -30.55
CA TYR A 71 -5.11 -10.43 -29.82
C TYR A 71 -6.31 -10.75 -28.93
N GLY A 72 -7.35 -11.30 -29.55
CA GLY A 72 -8.60 -11.66 -28.88
C GLY A 72 -9.80 -10.96 -29.48
N GLN A 73 -10.99 -11.53 -29.27
CA GLN A 73 -12.23 -11.04 -29.88
C GLN A 73 -13.35 -10.82 -28.86
N VAL A 74 -13.23 -11.40 -27.66
CA VAL A 74 -14.24 -11.35 -26.63
C VAL A 74 -13.54 -11.27 -25.28
N ILE A 75 -13.96 -10.31 -24.46
CA ILE A 75 -13.56 -10.21 -23.05
C ILE A 75 -14.75 -10.71 -22.23
N GLU A 76 -14.60 -11.84 -21.55
CA GLU A 76 -15.64 -12.43 -20.71
C GLU A 76 -15.35 -12.14 -19.23
N VAL A 77 -16.30 -11.50 -18.55
CA VAL A 77 -16.22 -11.21 -17.12
C VAL A 77 -17.26 -12.04 -16.39
N SER A 78 -16.81 -12.89 -15.46
CA SER A 78 -17.69 -13.71 -14.63
C SER A 78 -17.43 -13.44 -13.14
N LEU A 79 -18.51 -13.28 -12.39
CA LEU A 79 -18.47 -13.22 -10.94
C LEU A 79 -18.86 -14.60 -10.41
N LYS A 80 -17.97 -15.22 -9.65
CA LYS A 80 -18.31 -16.45 -8.91
C LYS A 80 -19.03 -16.05 -7.63
N GLU A 81 -20.20 -16.63 -7.39
CA GLU A 81 -20.86 -16.49 -6.10
C GLU A 81 -19.97 -17.08 -5.00
N LYS A 82 -19.93 -16.42 -3.84
CA LYS A 82 -19.25 -16.94 -2.66
C LYS A 82 -20.00 -18.19 -2.20
N THR A 83 -19.36 -19.36 -2.29
CA THR A 83 -19.79 -20.56 -1.55
C THR A 83 -19.56 -20.36 -0.07
#